data_AF-A0A0K0E8J5-F1
#
_entry.id   AF-A0A0K0E8J5-F1
#
_cell.length_a   1.000
_cell.length_b   1.000
_cell.length_c   1.000
_cell.angle_alpha   90.00
_cell.angle_beta   90.00
_cell.angle_gamma   90.00
#
_symmetry.space_group_name_H-M   'P 1'
#
loop_
_entity.id
_entity.type
_entity.pdbx_description
1 polymer ?
#
loop_
_entity_poly.entity_id
_entity_poly.type
_entity_poly.pdbx_seq_one_letter_code
_entity_poly.pdbx_strand_id
1 'polypeptide(L)'
;MAGLVLLKRSFFTTVTCFKSEVSLKNIRAPGYGHLSGYSVYISEHINQVEGVSTVKIKELAKKWHSESDAVKESFSKKASLLNKEKQEKFNSLPQEEQDRLIDEGQRKLEKRKHRKEKAVRKERQNEIVKAIGMERPPGAFFQFVKEYYQMNPNSRVEPNVSEKISSLWKNLPEKEKEERIRKNKEELALWNKKKDEYMKKLESE
;
A
#
# COMPACT_ATOMS: atom_id res chain seq x y z
N MET A 1 15.92 53.80 -13.74
CA MET A 1 16.98 54.02 -12.73
C MET A 1 17.21 52.72 -11.98
N ALA A 2 18.47 52.47 -11.62
CA ALA A 2 18.96 51.41 -10.73
C ALA A 2 17.98 51.10 -9.58
N GLY A 3 17.75 49.85 -9.18
CA GLY A 3 18.75 48.88 -8.78
C GLY A 3 18.90 48.97 -7.26
N LEU A 4 18.36 48.00 -6.51
CA LEU A 4 18.74 47.81 -5.11
C LEU A 4 18.75 46.31 -4.78
N VAL A 5 19.97 45.79 -4.76
CA VAL A 5 20.34 44.47 -4.26
C VAL A 5 20.44 44.58 -2.73
N LEU A 6 19.71 43.77 -1.97
CA LEU A 6 19.93 43.63 -0.52
C LEU A 6 20.10 42.15 -0.14
N LEU A 7 21.38 41.77 -0.19
CA LEU A 7 22.16 41.02 0.81
C LEU A 7 21.51 39.83 1.53
N LYS A 8 21.98 38.67 1.08
CA LYS A 8 22.12 37.40 1.80
C LYS A 8 22.53 37.59 3.27
N ARG A 9 21.69 37.13 4.20
CA ARG A 9 22.14 36.66 5.53
C ARG A 9 22.10 35.13 5.53
N SER A 10 23.22 34.52 5.16
CA SER A 10 23.46 33.09 5.40
C SER A 10 23.72 32.88 6.89
N PHE A 11 22.69 32.51 7.64
CA PHE A 11 22.87 31.90 8.94
C PHE A 11 23.37 30.47 8.71
N PHE A 12 24.69 30.28 8.79
CA PHE A 12 25.30 28.96 8.92
C PHE A 12 24.96 28.42 10.31
N THR A 13 23.78 27.84 10.47
CA THR A 13 23.46 27.05 11.65
C THR A 13 24.19 25.73 11.51
N THR A 14 25.35 25.61 12.14
CA THR A 14 26.01 24.32 12.38
C THR A 14 25.08 23.45 13.21
N VAL A 15 24.26 22.62 12.55
CA VAL A 15 23.51 21.56 13.20
C VAL A 15 24.52 20.49 13.58
N THR A 16 25.04 20.59 14.81
CA THR A 16 25.72 19.49 15.48
C THR A 16 24.77 18.29 15.44
N CYS A 17 25.12 17.26 14.67
CA CYS A 17 24.38 16.01 14.59
C CYS A 17 24.27 15.42 16.00
N PHE A 18 23.15 15.68 16.66
CA PHE A 18 22.77 14.98 17.87
C PHE A 18 22.63 13.51 17.46
N LYS A 19 23.58 12.67 17.90
CA LYS A 19 23.50 11.22 17.73
C LYS A 19 22.34 10.75 18.61
N SER A 20 21.11 10.89 18.12
CA SER A 20 19.95 10.35 18.79
C SER A 20 20.13 8.83 18.81
N GLU A 21 20.32 8.26 20.00
CA GLU A 21 20.26 6.81 20.20
C GLU A 21 18.88 6.34 19.72
N VAL A 22 18.82 5.79 18.51
CA VAL A 22 17.56 5.29 17.96
C VAL A 22 17.18 4.07 18.80
N SER A 23 16.14 4.23 19.63
CA SER A 23 15.57 3.09 20.38
C SER A 23 15.19 1.98 19.41
N LEU A 24 15.57 0.73 19.66
CA LEU A 24 15.18 -0.43 18.84
C LEU A 24 13.67 -0.57 18.67
N LYS A 25 12.87 -0.08 19.64
CA LYS A 25 11.40 -0.05 19.50
C LYS A 25 10.97 0.74 18.24
N ASN A 26 11.84 1.65 17.77
CA ASN A 26 11.66 2.50 16.61
C ASN A 26 12.57 2.12 15.41
N ILE A 27 13.66 1.36 15.61
CA ILE A 27 14.49 0.86 14.51
C ILE A 27 13.68 -0.18 13.73
N ARG A 28 13.14 0.24 12.59
CA ARG A 28 12.40 -0.63 11.66
C ARG A 28 13.29 -1.14 10.52
N ALA A 29 14.57 -1.34 10.80
CA ALA A 29 15.52 -1.95 9.88
C ALA A 29 15.15 -3.43 9.63
N PRO A 30 15.10 -3.91 8.37
CA PRO A 30 14.87 -5.32 8.06
C PRO A 30 15.83 -6.23 8.83
N GLY A 31 15.32 -7.31 9.44
CA GLY A 31 16.12 -8.27 10.24
C GLY A 31 16.37 -7.86 11.70
N TYR A 32 16.44 -6.55 11.98
CA TYR A 32 16.72 -5.98 13.30
C TYR A 32 15.47 -5.57 14.09
N GLY A 33 14.28 -5.90 13.58
CA GLY A 33 13.02 -5.62 14.26
C GLY A 33 12.89 -6.34 15.61
N HIS A 34 12.13 -5.72 16.52
CA HIS A 34 11.83 -6.25 17.84
C HIS A 34 11.04 -7.57 17.77
N LEU A 35 11.52 -8.59 18.48
CA LEU A 35 10.88 -9.88 18.67
C LEU A 35 10.07 -9.88 19.97
N SER A 36 8.83 -10.37 19.91
CA SER A 36 8.04 -10.66 21.10
C SER A 36 8.26 -12.10 21.57
N GLY A 37 7.93 -12.42 22.82
CA GLY A 37 7.96 -13.81 23.31
C GLY A 37 7.11 -14.74 22.43
N TYR A 38 5.95 -14.26 21.99
CA TYR A 38 5.11 -14.95 21.00
C TYR A 38 5.85 -15.21 19.68
N SER A 39 6.56 -14.22 19.14
CA SER A 39 7.31 -14.38 17.88
C SER A 39 8.39 -15.46 18.00
N VAL A 40 9.09 -15.51 19.13
CA VAL A 40 10.09 -16.54 19.43
C VAL A 40 9.43 -17.92 19.54
N TYR A 41 8.33 -18.03 20.30
CA TYR A 41 7.54 -19.26 20.41
C TYR A 41 7.11 -19.79 19.04
N ILE A 42 6.52 -18.94 18.19
CA ILE A 42 6.13 -19.31 16.83
C ILE A 42 7.34 -19.80 16.04
N SER A 43 8.46 -19.08 16.07
CA SER A 43 9.64 -19.45 15.28
C SER A 43 10.21 -20.83 15.64
N GLU A 44 10.11 -21.22 16.91
CA GLU A 44 10.62 -22.51 17.39
C GLU A 44 9.66 -23.68 17.12
N HIS A 45 8.35 -23.41 17.07
CA HIS A 45 7.34 -24.46 16.92
C HIS A 45 6.73 -24.55 15.51
N ILE A 46 7.06 -23.63 14.59
CA ILE A 46 6.47 -23.59 13.23
C ILE A 46 6.75 -24.86 12.41
N ASN A 47 7.88 -25.52 12.65
CA ASN A 47 8.24 -26.75 11.94
C ASN A 47 7.55 -27.99 12.52
N GLN A 48 6.97 -27.89 13.72
CA GLN A 48 6.28 -29.00 14.39
C GLN A 48 4.80 -29.12 13.96
N VAL A 49 4.28 -28.12 13.23
CA VAL A 49 2.91 -28.10 12.74
C VAL A 49 2.90 -28.29 11.22
N GLU A 50 2.03 -29.15 10.72
CA GLU A 50 1.86 -29.42 9.30
C GLU A 50 0.88 -28.44 8.62
N GLY A 51 0.94 -28.35 7.29
CA GLY A 51 0.04 -27.52 6.48
C GLY A 51 0.62 -26.18 6.04
N VAL A 52 -0.23 -25.32 5.48
CA VAL A 52 0.17 -24.00 4.95
C VAL A 52 0.45 -23.01 6.09
N SER A 53 1.33 -22.03 5.85
CA SER A 53 1.80 -21.09 6.90
C SER A 53 0.68 -20.40 7.70
N THR A 54 -0.45 -20.07 7.06
CA THR A 54 -1.59 -19.44 7.75
C THR A 54 -2.29 -20.38 8.74
N VAL A 55 -2.39 -21.68 8.41
CA VAL A 55 -2.96 -22.70 9.29
C VAL A 55 -2.01 -22.97 10.45
N LYS A 56 -0.70 -23.13 10.16
CA LYS A 56 0.33 -23.31 11.19
C LYS A 56 0.33 -22.19 12.23
N ILE A 57 0.30 -20.92 11.77
CA ILE A 57 0.27 -19.76 12.66
C ILE A 57 -1.02 -19.73 13.49
N LYS A 58 -2.18 -20.06 12.91
CA LYS A 58 -3.46 -20.11 13.66
C LYS A 58 -3.44 -21.17 14.76
N GLU A 59 -2.91 -22.36 14.47
CA GLU A 59 -2.82 -23.43 15.47
C GLU A 59 -1.86 -23.05 16.60
N LEU A 60 -0.67 -22.57 16.26
CA LEU A 60 0.31 -22.14 17.27
C LEU A 60 -0.17 -20.93 18.07
N ALA A 61 -0.94 -20.02 17.47
CA ALA A 61 -1.57 -18.92 18.21
C ALA A 61 -2.54 -19.46 19.27
N LYS A 62 -3.37 -20.46 18.91
CA LYS A 62 -4.25 -21.12 19.90
C LYS A 62 -3.45 -21.78 21.01
N LYS A 63 -2.40 -22.56 20.67
CA LYS A 63 -1.52 -23.19 21.65
C LYS A 63 -0.91 -22.15 22.59
N TRP A 64 -0.30 -21.10 22.03
CA TRP A 64 0.26 -19.98 22.80
C TRP A 64 -0.74 -19.33 23.76
N HIS A 65 -1.98 -19.11 23.33
CA HIS A 65 -3.00 -18.52 24.21
C HIS A 65 -3.37 -19.47 25.37
N SER A 66 -3.37 -20.78 25.13
CA SER A 66 -3.59 -21.82 26.13
C SER A 66 -2.37 -22.13 27.00
N GLU A 67 -1.18 -21.62 26.69
CA GLU A 67 0.03 -21.82 27.50
C GLU A 67 -0.06 -21.11 28.85
N SER A 68 0.66 -21.67 29.83
CA SER A 68 0.82 -21.07 31.16
C SER A 68 1.62 -19.76 31.13
N ASP A 69 1.39 -18.89 32.11
CA ASP A 69 2.12 -17.62 32.22
C ASP A 69 3.63 -17.82 32.43
N ALA A 70 4.04 -18.91 33.09
CA ALA A 70 5.45 -19.26 33.26
C ALA A 70 6.15 -19.54 31.91
N VAL A 71 5.48 -20.26 31.01
CA VAL A 71 5.99 -20.51 29.65
C VAL A 71 6.05 -19.20 28.88
N LYS A 72 5.00 -18.38 28.92
CA LYS A 72 4.96 -17.07 28.24
C LYS A 72 6.06 -16.13 28.72
N GLU A 73 6.35 -16.12 30.03
CA GLU A 73 7.43 -15.33 30.63
C GLU A 73 8.81 -15.84 30.21
N SER A 74 9.02 -17.16 30.16
CA SER A 74 10.27 -17.76 29.66
C SER A 74 10.58 -17.30 28.23
N PHE A 75 9.59 -17.37 27.33
CA PHE A 75 9.74 -16.87 25.96
C PHE A 75 9.92 -15.35 25.90
N SER A 76 9.30 -14.59 26.80
CA SER A 76 9.48 -13.13 26.87
C SER A 76 10.89 -12.73 27.32
N LYS A 77 11.47 -13.45 28.28
CA LYS A 77 12.88 -13.29 28.67
C LYS A 77 13.83 -13.66 27.54
N LYS A 78 13.58 -14.79 26.87
CA LYS A 78 14.36 -15.22 25.69
C LYS A 78 14.31 -14.17 24.57
N ALA A 79 13.12 -13.63 24.27
CA ALA A 79 12.96 -12.55 23.31
C ALA A 79 13.73 -11.28 23.71
N SER A 80 13.74 -10.93 25.00
CA SER A 80 14.49 -9.78 25.51
C SER A 80 16.00 -9.92 25.31
N LEU A 81 16.57 -11.11 25.52
CA LEU A 81 17.99 -11.38 25.24
C LEU A 81 18.29 -11.26 23.74
N LEU A 82 17.50 -11.92 22.89
CA LEU A 82 17.67 -11.86 21.43
C LEU A 82 17.54 -10.43 20.89
N ASN A 83 16.67 -9.61 21.47
CA ASN A 83 16.53 -8.21 21.08
C ASN A 83 17.77 -7.38 21.42
N LYS A 84 18.40 -7.61 22.58
CA LYS A 84 19.66 -6.95 22.94
C LYS A 84 20.79 -7.32 21.99
N GLU A 85 20.95 -8.62 21.71
CA GLU A 85 21.96 -9.09 20.74
C GLU A 85 21.76 -8.48 19.35
N LYS A 86 20.50 -8.37 18.89
CA LYS A 86 20.18 -7.70 17.63
C LYS A 86 20.52 -6.21 17.67
N GLN A 87 20.30 -5.53 18.80
CA GLN A 87 20.66 -4.13 18.98
C GLN A 87 22.16 -3.93 18.81
N GLU A 88 22.94 -4.75 19.51
CA GLU A 88 24.39 -4.68 19.51
C GLU A 88 24.93 -4.97 18.11
N LYS A 89 24.38 -5.99 17.43
CA LYS A 89 24.71 -6.28 16.02
C LYS A 89 24.38 -5.09 15.11
N PHE A 90 23.19 -4.49 15.22
CA PHE A 90 22.83 -3.32 14.43
C PHE A 90 23.76 -2.14 14.68
N ASN A 91 24.07 -1.85 15.95
CA ASN A 91 24.94 -0.75 16.34
C ASN A 91 26.41 -0.98 15.95
N SER A 92 26.81 -2.24 15.74
CA SER A 92 28.14 -2.61 15.25
C SER A 92 28.32 -2.41 13.74
N LEU A 93 27.24 -2.22 12.98
CA LEU A 93 27.31 -1.96 11.55
C LEU A 93 27.87 -0.56 11.24
N PRO A 94 28.52 -0.35 10.09
CA PRO A 94 28.86 0.99 9.60
C PRO A 94 27.62 1.88 9.51
N GLN A 95 27.77 3.19 9.78
CA GLN A 95 26.66 4.14 9.77
C GLN A 95 25.91 4.15 8.42
N GLU A 96 26.64 4.05 7.31
CA GLU A 96 26.05 3.98 5.97
C GLU A 96 25.13 2.77 5.80
N GLU A 97 25.49 1.61 6.36
CA GLU A 97 24.64 0.42 6.32
C GLU A 97 23.42 0.56 7.24
N GLN A 98 23.59 1.15 8.43
CA GLN A 98 22.48 1.45 9.32
C GLN A 98 21.43 2.34 8.63
N ASP A 99 21.88 3.42 7.99
CA ASP A 99 21.01 4.36 7.28
C ASP A 99 20.30 3.70 6.09
N ARG A 100 21.02 2.90 5.30
CA ARG A 100 20.45 2.11 4.18
C ARG A 100 19.35 1.17 4.67
N LEU A 101 19.58 0.45 5.77
CA LEU A 101 18.59 -0.47 6.34
C LEU A 101 17.37 0.27 6.89
N ILE A 102 17.57 1.44 7.50
CA ILE A 102 16.47 2.29 7.98
C ILE A 102 15.63 2.79 6.79
N ASP A 103 16.24 3.31 5.74
CA ASP A 103 15.53 3.76 4.51
C ASP A 103 14.77 2.60 3.86
N GLU A 104 15.39 1.41 3.75
CA GLU A 104 14.70 0.23 3.21
C GLU A 104 13.46 -0.16 4.06
N GLY A 105 13.59 -0.10 5.38
CA GLY A 105 12.50 -0.31 6.33
C GLY A 105 11.35 0.67 6.13
N GLN A 106 11.67 1.96 5.98
CA GLN A 106 10.70 3.03 5.72
C GLN A 106 9.99 2.84 4.38
N ARG A 107 10.73 2.59 3.30
CA ARG A 107 10.16 2.32 1.97
C ARG A 107 9.20 1.12 1.97
N LYS A 108 9.55 0.04 2.69
CA LYS A 108 8.66 -1.13 2.84
C LYS A 108 7.37 -0.77 3.58
N LEU A 109 7.45 0.07 4.61
CA LEU A 109 6.29 0.55 5.35
C LEU A 109 5.36 1.41 4.49
N GLU A 110 5.92 2.37 3.76
CA GLU A 110 5.17 3.23 2.84
C GLU A 110 4.45 2.42 1.77
N LYS A 111 5.13 1.43 1.17
CA LYS A 111 4.51 0.51 0.20
C LYS A 111 3.34 -0.27 0.84
N ARG A 112 3.46 -0.72 2.09
CA ARG A 112 2.37 -1.39 2.81
C ARG A 112 1.20 -0.45 3.10
N LYS A 113 1.48 0.77 3.56
CA LYS A 113 0.47 1.81 3.80
C LYS A 113 -0.30 2.12 2.51
N HIS A 114 0.41 2.36 1.41
CA HIS A 114 -0.18 2.60 0.11
C HIS A 114 -1.08 1.44 -0.37
N ARG A 115 -0.66 0.18 -0.18
CA ARG A 115 -1.49 -1.00 -0.49
C ARG A 115 -2.77 -1.05 0.35
N LYS A 116 -2.69 -0.75 1.66
CA LYS A 116 -3.85 -0.69 2.54
C LYS A 116 -4.82 0.42 2.11
N GLU A 117 -4.31 1.61 1.85
CA GLU A 117 -5.11 2.75 1.38
C GLU A 117 -5.79 2.45 0.05
N LYS A 118 -5.09 1.80 -0.89
CA LYS A 118 -5.66 1.35 -2.16
C LYS A 118 -6.77 0.32 -1.95
N ALA A 119 -6.60 -0.62 -1.02
CA ALA A 119 -7.62 -1.62 -0.70
C ALA A 119 -8.87 -0.96 -0.09
N VAL A 120 -8.70 -0.08 0.90
CA VAL A 120 -9.80 0.68 1.51
C VAL A 120 -10.52 1.55 0.48
N ARG A 121 -9.78 2.21 -0.42
CA ARG A 121 -10.39 2.99 -1.51
C ARG A 121 -11.22 2.13 -2.45
N LYS A 122 -10.75 0.91 -2.76
CA LYS A 122 -11.47 -0.04 -3.62
C LYS A 122 -12.72 -0.58 -2.91
N GLU A 123 -12.62 -0.90 -1.63
CA GLU A 123 -13.76 -1.35 -0.80
C GLU A 123 -14.85 -0.27 -0.75
N ARG A 124 -14.50 0.97 -0.40
CA ARG A 124 -15.43 2.11 -0.43
C ARG A 124 -16.06 2.31 -1.81
N GLN A 125 -15.29 2.15 -2.87
CA GLN A 125 -15.84 2.24 -4.24
C GLN A 125 -16.86 1.11 -4.50
N ASN A 126 -16.57 -0.11 -4.08
CA ASN A 126 -17.48 -1.24 -4.22
C ASN A 126 -18.77 -1.06 -3.38
N GLU A 127 -18.65 -0.52 -2.18
CA GLU A 127 -19.81 -0.17 -1.33
C GLU A 127 -20.69 0.87 -1.99
N ILE A 128 -20.11 1.95 -2.53
CA ILE A 128 -20.85 2.96 -3.28
C ILE A 128 -21.56 2.32 -4.48
N VAL A 129 -20.86 1.52 -5.27
CA VAL A 129 -21.43 0.82 -6.44
C VAL A 129 -22.61 -0.07 -6.03
N LYS A 130 -22.48 -0.82 -4.92
CA LYS A 130 -23.53 -1.67 -4.38
C LYS A 130 -24.73 -0.86 -3.88
N ALA A 131 -24.49 0.26 -3.19
CA ALA A 131 -25.53 1.11 -2.63
C ALA A 131 -26.34 1.84 -3.71
N ILE A 132 -25.67 2.36 -4.74
CA ILE A 132 -26.34 3.05 -5.85
C ILE A 132 -26.88 2.09 -6.93
N GLY A 133 -26.45 0.82 -6.90
CA GLY A 133 -26.80 -0.21 -7.88
C GLY A 133 -26.23 0.04 -9.28
N MET A 134 -25.11 0.77 -9.39
CA MET A 134 -24.54 1.20 -10.66
C MET A 134 -23.01 1.26 -10.60
N GLU A 135 -22.35 0.60 -11.56
CA GLU A 135 -20.90 0.73 -11.72
C GLU A 135 -20.53 2.10 -12.31
N ARG A 136 -19.33 2.59 -11.97
CA ARG A 136 -18.81 3.80 -12.60
C ARG A 136 -18.60 3.52 -14.09
N PRO A 137 -19.21 4.31 -15.01
CA PRO A 137 -19.04 4.06 -16.43
C PRO A 137 -17.57 4.23 -16.82
N PRO A 138 -16.99 3.27 -17.58
CA PRO A 138 -15.64 3.42 -18.11
C PRO A 138 -15.59 4.59 -19.09
N GLY A 139 -14.46 5.29 -19.24
CA GLY A 139 -14.35 6.40 -20.19
C GLY A 139 -14.65 5.97 -21.64
N ALA A 140 -15.02 6.90 -22.52
CA ALA A 140 -15.41 6.61 -23.91
C ALA A 140 -14.39 5.74 -24.67
N PHE A 141 -13.10 5.99 -24.49
CA PHE A 141 -12.05 5.15 -25.07
C PHE A 141 -12.06 3.72 -24.52
N PHE A 142 -12.27 3.54 -23.21
CA PHE A 142 -12.36 2.21 -22.61
C PHE A 142 -13.64 1.46 -22.98
N GLN A 143 -14.75 2.19 -23.22
CA GLN A 143 -15.94 1.61 -23.85
C GLN A 143 -15.60 1.06 -25.24
N PHE A 144 -14.91 1.86 -26.05
CA PHE A 144 -14.43 1.41 -27.37
C PHE A 144 -13.45 0.22 -27.29
N VAL A 145 -12.52 0.21 -26.33
CA VAL A 145 -11.62 -0.94 -26.10
C VAL A 145 -12.43 -2.19 -25.73
N LYS A 146 -13.44 -2.06 -24.86
CA LYS A 146 -14.32 -3.17 -24.46
C LYS A 146 -15.08 -3.71 -25.68
N GLU A 147 -15.66 -2.84 -26.49
CA GLU A 147 -16.33 -3.20 -27.74
C GLU A 147 -15.38 -3.91 -28.71
N TYR A 148 -14.15 -3.42 -28.86
CA TYR A 148 -13.14 -4.07 -29.70
C TYR A 148 -12.90 -5.52 -29.28
N TYR A 149 -12.71 -5.79 -27.98
CA TYR A 149 -12.50 -7.17 -27.50
C TYR A 149 -13.76 -8.04 -27.58
N GLN A 150 -14.95 -7.45 -27.47
CA GLN A 150 -16.21 -8.17 -27.71
C GLN A 150 -16.36 -8.58 -29.18
N MET A 151 -15.97 -7.72 -30.12
CA MET A 151 -15.98 -8.02 -31.55
C MET A 151 -14.82 -8.93 -31.98
N ASN A 152 -13.73 -8.95 -31.21
CA ASN A 152 -12.53 -9.71 -31.51
C ASN A 152 -12.17 -10.65 -30.34
N PRO A 153 -13.00 -11.68 -30.04
CA PRO A 153 -12.84 -12.52 -28.84
C PRO A 153 -11.52 -13.31 -28.80
N ASN A 154 -10.89 -13.53 -29.96
CA ASN A 154 -9.59 -14.21 -30.06
C ASN A 154 -8.39 -13.27 -29.80
N SER A 155 -8.62 -11.95 -29.72
CA SER A 155 -7.57 -10.98 -29.45
C SER A 155 -7.17 -11.01 -27.97
N ARG A 156 -5.87 -11.10 -27.69
CA ARG A 156 -5.31 -11.00 -26.33
C ARG A 156 -4.85 -9.58 -26.05
N VAL A 157 -4.66 -9.27 -24.76
CA VAL A 157 -4.06 -8.00 -24.33
C VAL A 157 -2.56 -8.06 -24.57
N GLU A 158 -2.15 -7.61 -25.75
CA GLU A 158 -0.75 -7.52 -26.18
C GLU A 158 -0.42 -6.10 -26.64
N PRO A 159 0.85 -5.64 -26.54
CA PRO A 159 1.24 -4.30 -26.95
C PRO A 159 0.78 -3.92 -28.37
N ASN A 160 0.99 -4.81 -29.33
CA ASN A 160 0.61 -4.60 -30.74
C ASN A 160 -0.91 -4.41 -30.92
N VAL A 161 -1.72 -5.12 -30.12
CA VAL A 161 -3.18 -4.99 -30.14
C VAL A 161 -3.61 -3.67 -29.52
N SER A 162 -2.98 -3.26 -28.41
CA SER A 162 -3.25 -1.97 -27.76
C SER A 162 -2.94 -0.78 -28.67
N GLU A 163 -1.83 -0.85 -29.42
CA GLU A 163 -1.47 0.15 -30.42
C GLU A 163 -2.48 0.20 -31.56
N LYS A 164 -2.91 -0.96 -32.08
CA LYS A 164 -3.96 -1.06 -33.10
C LYS A 164 -5.27 -0.40 -32.63
N ILE A 165 -5.74 -0.72 -31.42
CA ILE A 165 -6.97 -0.12 -30.87
C ILE A 165 -6.83 1.39 -30.72
N SER A 166 -5.68 1.87 -30.25
CA SER A 166 -5.40 3.30 -30.12
C SER A 166 -5.43 4.01 -31.47
N SER A 167 -4.88 3.39 -32.52
CA SER A 167 -4.92 3.90 -33.88
C SER A 167 -6.34 3.90 -34.45
N LEU A 168 -7.11 2.83 -34.23
CA LEU A 168 -8.53 2.77 -34.62
C LEU A 168 -9.34 3.86 -33.95
N TRP A 169 -9.15 4.10 -32.64
CA TRP A 169 -9.82 5.18 -31.91
C TRP A 169 -9.47 6.58 -32.46
N LYS A 170 -8.20 6.81 -32.78
CA LYS A 170 -7.75 8.08 -33.37
C LYS A 170 -8.33 8.33 -34.75
N ASN A 171 -8.55 7.27 -35.52
CA ASN A 171 -9.06 7.32 -36.89
C ASN A 171 -10.58 7.14 -36.98
N LEU A 172 -11.30 7.07 -35.86
CA LEU A 172 -12.77 7.09 -35.88
C LEU A 172 -13.27 8.39 -36.52
N PRO A 173 -14.39 8.37 -37.26
CA PRO A 173 -15.04 9.58 -37.71
C PRO A 173 -15.31 10.51 -36.52
N GLU A 174 -14.98 11.80 -36.65
CA GLU A 174 -15.06 12.74 -35.52
C GLU A 174 -16.47 12.79 -34.92
N LYS A 175 -17.51 12.74 -35.76
CA LYS A 175 -18.92 12.66 -35.33
C LYS A 175 -19.21 11.44 -34.45
N GLU A 176 -18.66 10.28 -34.77
CA GLU A 176 -18.85 9.06 -33.97
C GLU A 176 -18.11 9.16 -32.63
N LYS A 177 -16.87 9.66 -32.68
CA LYS A 177 -16.02 9.84 -31.50
C LYS A 177 -16.62 10.86 -30.53
N GLU A 178 -17.13 11.99 -31.03
CA GLU A 178 -17.85 12.99 -30.25
C GLU A 178 -19.11 12.42 -29.60
N GLU A 179 -19.89 11.64 -30.36
CA GLU A 179 -21.11 11.01 -29.85
C GLU A 179 -20.80 10.01 -28.72
N ARG A 180 -19.74 9.21 -28.86
CA ARG A 180 -19.25 8.31 -27.80
C ARG A 180 -18.82 9.08 -26.55
N ILE A 181 -18.09 10.18 -26.72
CA ILE A 181 -17.68 11.05 -25.61
C ILE A 181 -18.89 11.69 -24.93
N ARG A 182 -19.88 12.15 -25.70
CA ARG A 182 -21.13 12.74 -25.19
C ARG A 182 -21.90 11.75 -24.34
N LYS A 183 -22.20 10.56 -24.87
CA LYS A 183 -22.88 9.47 -24.13
C LYS A 183 -22.15 9.14 -22.84
N ASN A 184 -20.82 9.01 -22.90
CA ASN A 184 -20.02 8.74 -21.72
C ASN A 184 -20.12 9.82 -20.64
N LYS A 185 -20.14 11.10 -21.04
CA LYS A 185 -20.34 12.23 -20.11
C LYS A 185 -21.73 12.18 -19.46
N GLU A 186 -22.77 11.85 -20.22
CA GLU A 186 -24.15 11.72 -19.72
C GLU A 186 -24.25 10.58 -18.69
N GLU A 187 -23.70 9.40 -19.00
CA GLU A 187 -23.63 8.27 -18.07
C GLU A 187 -22.85 8.62 -16.80
N LEU A 188 -21.70 9.29 -16.94
CA LEU A 188 -20.88 9.70 -15.80
C LEU A 188 -21.58 10.76 -14.94
N ALA A 189 -22.31 11.69 -15.54
CA ALA A 189 -23.12 12.68 -14.83
C ALA A 189 -24.25 12.01 -14.05
N LEU A 190 -24.94 11.03 -14.64
CA LEU A 190 -25.95 10.23 -13.96
C LEU A 190 -25.36 9.47 -12.76
N TRP A 191 -24.20 8.85 -12.93
CA TRP A 191 -23.49 8.16 -11.86
C TRP A 191 -23.08 9.12 -10.73
N ASN A 192 -22.52 10.29 -11.06
CA ASN A 192 -22.16 11.30 -10.06
C ASN A 192 -23.40 11.78 -9.28
N LYS A 193 -24.51 12.06 -9.96
CA LYS A 193 -25.76 12.46 -9.32
C LYS A 193 -26.23 11.43 -8.28
N LYS A 194 -26.30 10.14 -8.67
CA LYS A 194 -26.70 9.06 -7.76
C LYS A 194 -25.73 8.89 -6.59
N LYS A 195 -24.43 9.03 -6.85
CA LYS A 195 -23.40 9.00 -5.80
C LYS A 195 -23.58 10.15 -4.82
N ASP A 196 -23.78 11.38 -5.30
CA ASP A 196 -23.92 12.55 -4.45
C ASP A 196 -25.20 12.49 -3.61
N GLU A 197 -26.30 11.99 -4.18
CA GLU A 197 -27.54 11.68 -3.43
C GLU A 197 -27.29 10.66 -2.31
N TYR A 198 -26.49 9.62 -2.56
CA TYR A 198 -26.10 8.64 -1.55
C TYR A 198 -25.19 9.24 -0.47
N MET A 199 -24.18 10.03 -0.85
CA MET A 199 -23.29 10.67 0.12
C MET A 199 -24.04 11.64 1.03
N LYS A 200 -25.00 12.42 0.48
CA LYS A 200 -25.85 13.31 1.28
C LYS A 200 -26.72 12.55 2.28
N LYS A 201 -27.23 11.37 1.92
CA LYS A 201 -28.00 10.51 2.85
C LYS A 201 -27.14 10.05 4.03
N LEU A 202 -25.88 9.69 3.78
CA LEU A 202 -24.95 9.30 4.84
C LEU A 202 -24.54 10.47 5.77
N GLU A 203 -24.53 11.71 5.28
CA GLU A 203 -24.23 12.89 6.10
C GLU A 203 -25.42 13.35 6.95
N SER A 204 -26.65 12.95 6.58
CA SER A 204 -27.88 13.27 7.33
C SER A 204 -28.25 12.25 8.41
N GLU A 205 -27.56 11.10 8.45
CA GLU A 205 -27.71 10.04 9.46
C GLU A 205 -26.67 10.21 10.59
#